data_AF-A0A0S8K682-F1
#
_entry.id   AF-A0A0S8K682-F1
#
_cell.length_a   1.000
_cell.length_b   1.000
_cell.length_c   1.000
_cell.angle_alpha   90.00
_cell.angle_beta   90.00
_cell.angle_gamma   90.00
#
_symmetry.space_group_name_H-M   'P 1'
#
loop_
_entity.id
_entity.type
_entity.pdbx_description
1 polymer ?
#
loop_
_entity_poly.entity_id
_entity_poly.type
_entity_poly.pdbx_seq_one_letter_code
_entity_poly.pdbx_strand_id
1 'polypeptide(L)'
;MCKLKILFVPLLASILIGIGLAQEEDMDWKGYNDNLLRFLRSNDDSLKILAMQSIILHGDKVNVNQEVYTIYNIYRSHKNEKVRQLALVALYKINNVWVLKNLIKDYYKETNLVIRGQIASILKENPVLYAVR
;
A
#
# COMPACT_ATOMS: atom_id res chain seq x y z
N MET A 1 66.43 -8.46 -5.55
CA MET A 1 66.07 -7.03 -5.79
C MET A 1 64.85 -7.01 -6.72
N CYS A 2 63.64 -7.00 -6.17
CA CYS A 2 62.73 -5.85 -6.09
C CYS A 2 62.47 -5.13 -7.42
N LYS A 3 61.28 -5.34 -8.02
CA LYS A 3 60.19 -4.35 -8.00
C LYS A 3 58.95 -4.88 -8.73
N LEU A 4 58.01 -5.40 -7.94
CA LEU A 4 56.59 -5.51 -8.26
C LEU A 4 56.05 -4.07 -8.36
N LYS A 5 55.78 -3.58 -9.57
CA LYS A 5 55.11 -2.28 -9.77
C LYS A 5 53.66 -2.53 -10.13
N ILE A 6 52.83 -2.33 -9.11
CA ILE A 6 51.38 -2.20 -9.11
C ILE A 6 50.95 -1.31 -10.29
N LEU A 7 50.18 -1.89 -11.21
CA LEU A 7 49.63 -1.20 -12.37
C LEU A 7 48.14 -1.54 -12.43
N PHE A 8 47.38 -1.13 -11.42
CA PHE A 8 45.94 -1.45 -11.32
C PHE A 8 45.21 -0.49 -10.39
N VAL A 9 45.24 0.83 -10.64
CA VAL A 9 44.53 1.77 -9.75
C VAL A 9 43.68 2.89 -10.42
N PRO A 10 43.73 3.24 -11.73
CA PRO A 10 42.85 4.32 -12.18
C PRO A 10 41.46 3.87 -12.62
N LEU A 11 41.18 2.57 -12.84
CA LEU A 11 39.89 2.13 -13.39
C LEU A 11 38.78 1.96 -12.33
N LEU A 12 39.12 1.74 -11.06
CA LEU A 12 38.13 1.54 -10.00
C LEU A 12 37.52 2.86 -9.48
N ALA A 13 38.19 4.00 -9.68
CA ALA A 13 37.72 5.29 -9.20
C ALA A 13 36.59 5.89 -10.08
N SER A 14 36.47 5.47 -11.34
CA SER A 14 35.46 5.97 -12.27
C SER A 14 34.07 5.39 -12.05
N ILE A 15 33.96 4.24 -11.38
CA ILE A 15 32.66 3.56 -11.15
C ILE A 15 31.92 4.18 -9.94
N LEU A 16 32.63 4.88 -9.05
CA LEU A 16 32.05 5.46 -7.83
C LEU A 16 31.38 6.84 -8.01
N ILE A 17 31.57 7.50 -9.16
CA ILE A 17 31.03 8.86 -9.39
C ILE A 17 29.59 8.81 -9.94
N GLY A 18 29.12 7.66 -10.44
CA GLY A 18 27.79 7.54 -11.07
C GLY A 18 26.59 7.36 -10.12
N ILE A 19 26.80 7.30 -8.80
CA ILE A 19 25.71 7.04 -7.82
C ILE A 19 25.27 8.34 -7.12
N GLY A 20 26.01 9.43 -7.26
CA GLY A 20 25.62 10.73 -6.74
C GLY A 20 24.74 11.47 -7.74
N LEU A 21 23.52 11.84 -7.32
CA LEU A 21 22.56 12.68 -8.05
C LEU A 21 21.60 11.95 -9.01
N ALA A 22 20.98 10.86 -8.55
CA ALA A 22 19.54 10.75 -8.82
C ALA A 22 18.89 11.89 -8.01
N GLN A 23 18.79 13.07 -8.63
CA GLN A 23 17.97 14.16 -8.13
C GLN A 23 16.59 13.55 -7.87
N GLU A 24 16.16 13.56 -6.62
CA GLU A 24 14.80 13.21 -6.23
C GLU A 24 13.93 14.27 -6.92
N GLU A 25 13.50 13.97 -8.15
CA GLU A 25 12.58 14.80 -8.90
C GLU A 25 11.36 14.97 -7.99
N ASP A 26 11.07 16.19 -7.57
CA ASP A 26 9.99 16.50 -6.62
C ASP A 26 8.69 15.92 -7.19
N MET A 27 8.31 14.74 -6.69
CA MET A 27 7.17 14.02 -7.22
C MET A 27 5.91 14.84 -6.98
N ASP A 28 5.14 15.09 -8.05
CA ASP A 28 3.82 15.73 -7.95
C ASP A 28 2.81 14.79 -7.28
N TRP A 29 2.86 14.72 -5.95
CA TRP A 29 1.97 13.90 -5.13
C TRP A 29 0.50 14.31 -5.29
N LYS A 30 0.22 15.56 -5.66
CA LYS A 30 -1.15 16.02 -5.90
C LYS A 30 -1.70 15.39 -7.18
N GLY A 31 -0.98 15.52 -8.30
CA GLY A 31 -1.36 14.89 -9.56
C GLY A 31 -1.41 13.36 -9.44
N TYR A 32 -0.50 12.76 -8.68
CA TYR A 32 -0.53 11.34 -8.35
C TYR A 32 -1.81 10.95 -7.61
N ASN A 33 -2.17 11.68 -6.55
CA ASN A 33 -3.37 11.44 -5.77
C ASN A 33 -4.64 11.60 -6.61
N ASP A 34 -4.73 12.62 -7.46
CA ASP A 34 -5.91 12.84 -8.31
C ASP A 34 -6.13 11.67 -9.30
N ASN A 35 -5.05 11.16 -9.89
CA ASN A 35 -5.10 9.97 -10.74
C ASN A 35 -5.49 8.71 -9.96
N LEU A 36 -4.96 8.56 -8.74
CA LEU A 36 -5.29 7.45 -7.86
C LEU A 36 -6.80 7.40 -7.55
N LEU A 37 -7.39 8.54 -7.19
CA LEU A 37 -8.83 8.65 -6.92
C LEU A 37 -9.65 8.36 -8.19
N ARG A 38 -9.19 8.83 -9.35
CA ARG A 38 -9.83 8.53 -10.64
C ARG A 38 -9.82 7.03 -10.95
N PHE A 39 -8.71 6.34 -10.67
CA PHE A 39 -8.59 4.89 -10.90
C PHE A 39 -9.52 4.09 -9.98
N LEU A 40 -9.64 4.45 -8.70
CA LEU A 40 -10.58 3.80 -7.77
C LEU A 40 -12.04 3.93 -8.23
N ARG A 41 -12.40 5.09 -8.81
CA ARG A 41 -13.75 5.38 -9.32
C ARG A 41 -14.04 4.78 -10.69
N SER A 42 -13.04 4.22 -11.38
CA SER A 42 -13.23 3.66 -12.71
C SER A 42 -14.14 2.41 -12.68
N ASN A 43 -14.64 1.99 -13.85
CA ASN A 43 -15.33 0.71 -13.98
C ASN A 43 -14.38 -0.46 -14.27
N ASP A 44 -13.07 -0.21 -14.35
CA ASP A 44 -12.05 -1.20 -14.68
C ASP A 44 -11.44 -1.76 -13.39
N ASP A 45 -11.62 -3.06 -13.16
CA ASP A 45 -11.07 -3.73 -11.99
C ASP A 45 -9.53 -3.70 -11.98
N SER A 46 -8.88 -3.67 -13.13
CA SER A 46 -7.42 -3.58 -13.25
C SER A 46 -6.92 -2.24 -12.71
N LEU A 47 -7.61 -1.14 -13.05
CA LEU A 47 -7.28 0.19 -12.53
C LEU A 47 -7.52 0.28 -11.03
N LYS A 48 -8.61 -0.31 -10.52
CA LYS A 48 -8.85 -0.39 -9.07
C LYS A 48 -7.78 -1.19 -8.34
N ILE A 49 -7.34 -2.31 -8.92
CA ILE A 49 -6.27 -3.15 -8.37
C ILE A 49 -4.96 -2.36 -8.30
N LEU A 50 -4.58 -1.68 -9.39
CA LEU A 50 -3.39 -0.83 -9.43
C LEU A 50 -3.48 0.28 -8.37
N ALA A 51 -4.64 0.93 -8.23
CA ALA A 51 -4.84 1.96 -7.23
C ALA A 51 -4.70 1.41 -5.80
N MET A 52 -5.27 0.25 -5.49
CA MET A 52 -5.12 -0.36 -4.17
C MET A 52 -3.66 -0.75 -3.89
N GLN A 53 -2.92 -1.25 -4.89
CA GLN A 53 -1.49 -1.52 -4.76
C GLN A 53 -0.70 -0.24 -4.48
N SER A 54 -1.00 0.85 -5.18
CA SER A 54 -0.39 2.16 -4.95
C SER A 54 -0.64 2.67 -3.53
N ILE A 55 -1.86 2.51 -2.99
CA ILE A 55 -2.18 2.86 -1.59
C ILE A 55 -1.34 2.04 -0.61
N ILE A 56 -1.11 0.76 -0.90
CA ILE A 56 -0.31 -0.10 -0.03
C ILE A 56 1.15 0.37 0.00
N LEU A 57 1.67 0.83 -1.14
CA LEU A 57 3.06 1.25 -1.29
C LEU A 57 3.33 2.68 -0.79
N HIS A 58 2.36 3.59 -0.95
CA HIS A 58 2.55 5.03 -0.75
C HIS A 58 1.47 5.66 0.15
N GLY A 59 0.77 4.86 0.94
CA GLY A 59 -0.38 5.29 1.75
C GLY A 59 -0.09 6.46 2.71
N ASP A 60 1.16 6.64 3.12
CA ASP A 60 1.65 7.74 3.94
C ASP A 60 1.73 9.08 3.18
N LYS A 61 1.76 9.05 1.85
CA LYS A 61 1.92 10.22 0.98
C LYS A 61 0.65 10.61 0.21
N VAL A 62 -0.40 9.78 0.28
CA VAL A 62 -1.66 9.99 -0.46
C VAL A 62 -2.85 10.15 0.49
N ASN A 63 -3.80 11.00 0.11
CA ASN A 63 -5.03 11.20 0.89
C ASN A 63 -6.23 10.57 0.18
N VAL A 64 -6.51 9.32 0.56
CA VAL A 64 -7.61 8.52 -0.01
C VAL A 64 -8.82 8.40 0.91
N ASN A 65 -8.92 9.25 1.94
CA ASN A 65 -10.03 9.21 2.91
C ASN A 65 -11.42 9.31 2.24
N GLN A 66 -11.52 10.03 1.13
CA GLN A 66 -12.76 10.19 0.37
C GLN A 66 -13.21 8.90 -0.32
N GLU A 67 -12.29 7.97 -0.61
CA GLU A 67 -12.56 6.72 -1.34
C GLU A 67 -12.50 5.48 -0.46
N VAL A 68 -12.38 5.66 0.86
CA VAL A 68 -12.42 4.56 1.84
C VAL A 68 -13.65 3.69 1.66
N TYR A 69 -14.81 4.31 1.41
CA TYR A 69 -16.06 3.58 1.17
C TYR A 69 -15.99 2.72 -0.10
N THR A 70 -15.41 3.25 -1.17
CA THR A 70 -15.22 2.54 -2.44
C THR A 70 -14.38 1.28 -2.24
N ILE A 71 -13.25 1.39 -1.55
CA ILE A 71 -12.36 0.26 -1.25
C ILE A 71 -13.06 -0.74 -0.31
N TYR A 72 -13.77 -0.24 0.69
CA TYR A 72 -14.56 -1.09 1.60
C TYR A 72 -15.65 -1.87 0.87
N ASN A 73 -16.32 -1.26 -0.11
CA ASN A 73 -17.31 -1.94 -0.93
C ASN A 73 -16.69 -3.02 -1.82
N ILE A 74 -15.49 -2.79 -2.37
CA ILE A 74 -14.72 -3.82 -3.09
C ILE A 74 -14.45 -5.00 -2.16
N TYR A 75 -13.92 -4.75 -0.96
CA TYR A 75 -13.74 -5.80 0.04
C TYR A 75 -15.03 -6.59 0.33
N ARG A 76 -16.17 -5.91 0.50
CA ARG A 76 -17.43 -6.55 0.90
C ARG A 76 -18.09 -7.37 -0.19
N SER A 77 -17.94 -6.99 -1.46
CA SER A 77 -18.82 -7.48 -2.53
C SER A 77 -18.11 -8.00 -3.79
N HIS A 78 -16.79 -7.81 -3.91
CA HIS A 78 -16.08 -8.24 -5.12
C HIS A 78 -16.10 -9.76 -5.26
N LYS A 79 -16.39 -10.26 -6.46
CA LYS A 79 -16.55 -11.70 -6.74
C LYS A 79 -15.25 -12.50 -6.56
N ASN A 80 -14.11 -11.87 -6.87
CA ASN A 80 -12.78 -12.47 -6.71
C ASN A 80 -12.23 -12.22 -5.30
N GLU A 81 -12.00 -13.30 -4.55
CA GLU A 81 -11.49 -13.26 -3.19
C GLU A 81 -10.11 -12.61 -3.07
N LYS A 82 -9.22 -12.79 -4.06
CA LYS A 82 -7.88 -12.16 -4.03
C LYS A 82 -7.99 -10.64 -4.06
N VAL A 83 -8.96 -10.11 -4.81
CA VAL A 83 -9.24 -8.66 -4.86
C VAL A 83 -9.83 -8.18 -3.53
N ARG A 84 -10.70 -8.98 -2.90
CA ARG A 84 -11.21 -8.68 -1.55
C ARG A 84 -10.08 -8.60 -0.52
N GLN A 85 -9.13 -9.54 -0.58
CA GLN A 85 -7.95 -9.54 0.30
C GLN A 85 -7.05 -8.33 0.05
N LEU A 86 -6.79 -7.97 -1.22
CA LEU A 86 -6.04 -6.77 -1.57
C LEU A 86 -6.71 -5.51 -1.01
N ALA A 87 -8.03 -5.41 -1.13
CA ALA A 87 -8.81 -4.31 -0.56
C ALA A 87 -8.68 -4.24 0.97
N LEU A 88 -8.69 -5.37 1.69
CA LEU A 88 -8.43 -5.40 3.13
C LEU A 88 -7.05 -4.84 3.50
N VAL A 89 -6.01 -5.21 2.75
CA VAL A 89 -4.65 -4.70 3.00
C VAL A 89 -4.57 -3.20 2.73
N ALA A 90 -5.19 -2.72 1.66
CA ALA A 90 -5.28 -1.29 1.38
C ALA A 90 -6.02 -0.53 2.50
N LEU A 91 -7.16 -1.05 2.95
CA LEU A 91 -7.93 -0.49 4.06
C LEU A 91 -7.13 -0.40 5.36
N TYR A 92 -6.33 -1.45 5.66
CA TYR A 92 -5.43 -1.44 6.81
C TYR A 92 -4.38 -0.33 6.70
N LYS A 93 -3.81 -0.11 5.50
CA LYS A 93 -2.86 0.99 5.29
C LYS A 93 -3.47 2.38 5.43
N ILE A 94 -4.73 2.55 5.07
CA ILE A 94 -5.43 3.83 5.28
C ILE A 94 -5.69 4.10 6.77
N ASN A 95 -5.75 3.04 7.59
CA ASN A 95 -5.94 3.12 9.04
C ASN A 95 -7.13 4.01 9.46
N ASN A 96 -8.29 3.77 8.86
CA ASN A 96 -9.50 4.56 9.12
C ASN A 96 -10.37 3.95 10.22
N VAL A 97 -10.73 4.74 11.24
CA VAL A 97 -11.53 4.31 12.40
C VAL A 97 -12.89 3.72 12.01
N TRP A 98 -13.58 4.30 11.02
CA TRP A 98 -14.87 3.79 10.57
C TRP A 98 -14.72 2.39 9.96
N VAL A 99 -13.67 2.15 9.18
CA VAL A 99 -13.39 0.83 8.59
C VAL A 99 -13.21 -0.20 9.69
N LEU A 100 -12.31 0.08 10.63
CA LEU A 100 -11.98 -0.87 11.69
C LEU A 100 -13.21 -1.22 12.55
N LYS A 101 -14.09 -0.25 12.83
CA LYS A 101 -15.37 -0.50 13.52
C LYS A 101 -16.31 -1.43 12.73
N ASN A 102 -16.33 -1.31 11.40
CA ASN A 102 -17.17 -2.18 10.57
C ASN A 102 -16.56 -3.57 10.37
N LEU A 103 -15.23 -3.67 10.31
CA LEU A 103 -14.51 -4.96 10.25
C LEU A 103 -14.84 -5.87 11.44
N ILE A 104 -15.10 -5.31 12.63
CA ILE A 104 -15.58 -6.11 13.78
C ILE A 104 -16.91 -6.81 13.45
N LYS A 105 -17.85 -6.10 12.81
CA LYS A 105 -19.15 -6.68 12.42
C LYS A 105 -18.98 -7.71 11.31
N ASP A 106 -18.09 -7.43 10.37
CA ASP A 106 -17.84 -8.32 9.24
C ASP A 106 -17.12 -9.60 9.67
N TYR A 107 -16.23 -9.55 10.66
CA TYR A 107 -15.55 -10.72 11.22
C TYR A 107 -16.54 -11.85 11.58
N TYR A 108 -17.65 -11.50 12.23
CA TYR A 108 -18.67 -12.47 12.65
C TYR A 108 -19.51 -13.02 11.48
N LYS A 109 -19.54 -12.33 10.34
CA LYS A 109 -20.36 -12.69 9.17
C LYS A 109 -19.54 -13.33 8.04
N GLU A 110 -18.25 -13.05 7.98
CA GLU A 110 -17.35 -13.49 6.90
C GLU A 110 -17.22 -15.00 6.92
N THR A 111 -17.67 -15.69 5.87
CA THR A 111 -17.58 -17.16 5.79
C THR A 111 -16.22 -17.64 5.29
N ASN A 112 -15.50 -16.81 4.53
CA ASN A 112 -14.17 -17.17 4.06
C ASN A 112 -13.15 -17.09 5.21
N LEU A 113 -12.57 -18.23 5.59
CA LEU A 113 -11.66 -18.34 6.74
C LEU A 113 -10.37 -17.52 6.57
N VAL A 114 -9.86 -17.38 5.34
CA VAL A 114 -8.65 -16.60 5.06
C VAL A 114 -8.91 -15.11 5.29
N ILE A 115 -10.00 -14.60 4.71
CA ILE A 115 -10.41 -13.21 4.87
C ILE A 115 -10.76 -12.93 6.35
N ARG A 116 -11.47 -13.84 7.02
CA ARG A 116 -11.76 -13.72 8.45
C ARG A 116 -10.47 -13.65 9.29
N GLY A 117 -9.46 -14.46 8.97
CA GLY A 117 -8.15 -14.43 9.62
C GLY A 117 -7.39 -13.12 9.41
N GLN A 118 -7.46 -12.53 8.21
CA GLN A 118 -6.89 -11.21 7.92
C GLN A 118 -7.58 -10.12 8.73
N ILE A 119 -8.92 -10.13 8.82
CA ILE A 119 -9.68 -9.20 9.64
C ILE A 119 -9.24 -9.30 11.11
N ALA A 120 -9.14 -10.51 11.66
CA ALA A 120 -8.69 -10.72 13.03
C ALA A 120 -7.29 -10.16 13.28
N SER A 121 -6.38 -10.32 12.32
CA SER A 121 -5.02 -9.80 12.40
C SER A 121 -5.00 -8.26 12.43
N ILE A 122 -5.75 -7.63 11.52
CA ILE A 122 -5.91 -6.17 11.47
C ILE A 122 -6.48 -5.63 12.79
N LEU A 123 -7.50 -6.27 13.35
CA LEU A 123 -8.12 -5.85 14.61
C LEU A 123 -7.20 -6.03 15.82
N LYS A 124 -6.39 -7.09 15.84
CA LYS A 124 -5.41 -7.34 16.92
C LYS A 124 -4.31 -6.27 16.96
N GLU A 125 -3.87 -5.80 15.80
CA GLU A 125 -2.86 -4.74 15.69
C GLU A 125 -3.41 -3.35 16.05
N ASN A 126 -4.73 -3.18 16.07
CA ASN A 126 -5.40 -1.90 16.35
C ASN A 126 -6.30 -1.97 17.60
N PRO A 127 -5.74 -2.20 18.80
CA PRO A 127 -6.51 -2.47 20.01
C PRO A 127 -7.28 -1.26 20.54
N VAL A 128 -6.95 -0.04 20.09
CA VAL A 128 -7.53 1.24 20.58
C VAL A 128 -9.05 1.28 20.46
N LEU A 129 -9.64 0.49 19.57
CA LEU A 129 -11.09 0.41 19.40
C LEU A 129 -11.83 -0.41 20.45
N TYR A 130 -11.10 -1.19 21.26
CA TYR A 130 -11.66 -1.93 22.40
C TYR A 130 -11.59 -1.13 23.71
N ALA A 131 -10.83 -0.03 23.75
CA ALA A 131 -10.59 0.76 24.96
C ALA A 131 -11.62 1.88 25.20
N VAL A 132 -12.53 2.12 24.25
CA VAL A 132 -13.63 3.09 24.41
C VAL A 132 -14.91 2.34 24.73
N ARG A 133 -15.05 1.93 25.99
CA ARG A 133 -16.32 1.52 26.62
C ARG A 133 -16.46 2.23 27.94
#